data_AF-A0A814X1Z2-F1
#
_entry.id   AF-A0A814X1Z2-F1
#
_cell.length_a   1.000
_cell.length_b   1.000
_cell.length_c   1.000
_cell.angle_alpha   90.00
_cell.angle_beta   90.00
_cell.angle_gamma   90.00
#
_symmetry.space_group_name_H-M   'P 1'
#
loop_
_entity.id
_entity.type
_entity.pdbx_description
1 polymer ?
#
loop_
_entity_poly.entity_id
_entity_poly.type
_entity_poly.pdbx_seq_one_letter_code
_entity_poly.pdbx_strand_id
1 'polypeptide(L)'
;MPSIYGSVTSNTVHINEEINIQFHIQANSSFSRIIHRYDTIGSRDLPQATGISSTIPSKRMSTVATVFIVLATVVGFIFLCGLLWYIHRRWKRHKSSPTRTKAKPSTTPTIPVALVSPKRPPVDELLQCRKPLCEDYIRKLSLPKGYFGKKYDKCFCKKCHNRSKTDARCGNDCMELHGWIQLGLRPSQAHTKGLQVFREWKTSYYGTTPNRLSSILDSRFIPLDGDTLKDGTQYKSGHPDPSHCTTCPSLSHASESKFAVRSTFKAIDGNNYYVRVVLQCKQRPGSFVVKRDMNSFQRIEWITKERSTVLPVGLLIRLQKI
;
A
#
# COMPACT_ATOMS: atom_id res chain seq x y z
N MET A 1 17.56 38.15 -48.03
CA MET A 1 18.76 37.43 -48.51
C MET A 1 19.90 37.67 -47.52
N PRO A 2 20.75 36.68 -47.17
CA PRO A 2 20.72 35.22 -47.39
C PRO A 2 20.22 34.48 -46.12
N SER A 3 19.46 33.38 -46.13
CA SER A 3 19.59 32.06 -46.77
C SER A 3 20.85 31.30 -46.36
N ILE A 4 20.76 30.52 -45.26
CA ILE A 4 21.66 29.40 -44.99
C ILE A 4 20.80 28.18 -44.65
N TYR A 5 20.69 27.29 -45.64
CA TYR A 5 20.16 25.94 -45.51
C TYR A 5 21.21 25.05 -44.84
N GLY A 6 20.86 24.41 -43.73
CA GLY A 6 21.64 23.36 -43.09
C GLY A 6 20.86 22.06 -43.10
N SER A 7 21.17 21.18 -44.04
CA SER A 7 20.67 19.81 -44.15
C SER A 7 21.30 18.94 -43.05
N VAL A 8 20.47 18.37 -42.17
CA VAL A 8 20.91 17.33 -41.23
C VAL A 8 20.46 15.98 -41.76
N THR A 9 21.45 15.16 -42.11
CA THR A 9 21.31 13.78 -42.58
C THR A 9 20.88 12.85 -41.45
N SER A 10 19.84 12.07 -41.69
CA SER A 10 19.37 10.99 -40.84
C SER A 10 20.31 9.79 -40.91
N ASN A 11 20.96 9.44 -39.80
CA ASN A 11 21.59 8.14 -39.63
C ASN A 11 20.67 7.24 -38.81
N THR A 12 19.93 6.40 -39.52
CA THR A 12 19.12 5.31 -38.97
C THR A 12 20.06 4.14 -38.68
N VAL A 13 20.42 3.94 -37.41
CA VAL A 13 21.13 2.72 -36.98
C VAL A 13 20.08 1.70 -36.57
N HIS A 14 19.85 0.72 -37.43
CA HIS A 14 19.14 -0.52 -37.09
C HIS A 14 20.05 -1.38 -36.22
N ILE A 15 19.69 -1.59 -34.96
CA ILE A 15 20.27 -2.63 -34.11
C ILE A 15 19.17 -3.65 -33.85
N ASN A 16 19.23 -4.76 -34.60
CA ASN A 16 18.47 -5.97 -34.33
C ASN A 16 19.29 -6.82 -33.37
N GLU A 17 18.87 -6.90 -32.11
CA GLU A 17 19.26 -8.01 -31.23
C GLU A 17 18.00 -8.52 -30.51
N GLU A 18 17.46 -9.60 -31.06
CA GLU A 18 16.46 -10.45 -30.41
C GLU A 18 17.16 -11.27 -29.32
N ILE A 19 17.07 -10.83 -28.06
CA ILE A 19 17.42 -11.65 -26.90
C ILE A 19 16.16 -12.40 -26.46
N ASN A 20 16.04 -13.63 -26.93
CA ASN A 20 14.98 -14.58 -26.60
C ASN A 20 15.31 -15.26 -25.26
N ILE A 21 14.81 -14.71 -24.14
CA ILE A 21 14.93 -15.35 -22.83
C ILE A 21 13.59 -16.03 -22.50
N GLN A 22 13.53 -17.32 -22.80
CA GLN A 22 12.48 -18.24 -22.34
C GLN A 22 12.67 -18.50 -20.83
N PHE A 23 11.81 -17.90 -20.00
CA PHE A 23 11.65 -18.33 -18.61
C PHE A 23 10.60 -19.43 -18.52
N HIS A 24 11.05 -20.68 -18.34
CA HIS A 24 10.20 -21.77 -17.90
C HIS A 24 9.91 -21.60 -16.39
N ILE A 25 8.70 -21.14 -16.06
CA ILE A 25 8.17 -21.23 -14.69
C ILE A 25 7.20 -22.42 -14.66
N GLN A 26 7.67 -23.56 -14.16
CA GLN A 26 6.79 -24.67 -13.76
C GLN A 26 6.04 -24.26 -12.49
N ALA A 27 4.76 -23.94 -12.64
CA ALA A 27 3.84 -23.79 -11.53
C ALA A 27 3.45 -25.19 -11.02
N ASN A 28 3.99 -25.56 -9.85
CA ASN A 28 3.44 -26.67 -9.07
C ASN A 28 2.16 -26.21 -8.38
N SER A 29 1.01 -26.57 -8.96
CA SER A 29 -0.29 -26.47 -8.31
C SER A 29 -0.99 -27.82 -8.42
N SER A 30 -1.07 -28.56 -7.32
CA SER A 30 -2.14 -29.54 -7.06
C SER A 30 -2.04 -30.05 -5.62
N PHE A 31 -2.71 -29.34 -4.72
CA PHE A 31 -3.24 -29.93 -3.49
C PHE A 31 -4.71 -29.54 -3.39
N SER A 32 -5.52 -30.53 -3.04
CA SER A 32 -6.94 -30.47 -2.67
C SER A 32 -7.97 -30.71 -3.79
N ARG A 33 -8.56 -31.92 -3.73
CA ARG A 33 -9.94 -32.38 -4.07
C ARG A 33 -9.83 -33.81 -4.63
N ILE A 34 -10.52 -34.87 -4.20
CA ILE A 34 -11.77 -35.08 -3.46
C ILE A 34 -11.75 -36.54 -2.93
N ILE A 35 -12.22 -36.73 -1.71
CA ILE A 35 -12.67 -38.03 -1.17
C ILE A 35 -14.11 -38.24 -1.67
N HIS A 36 -14.36 -39.30 -2.43
CA HIS A 36 -15.55 -40.18 -2.42
C HIS A 36 -15.67 -40.96 -3.73
N ARG A 37 -15.47 -42.28 -3.65
CA ARG A 37 -16.14 -43.38 -4.38
C ARG A 37 -15.18 -44.57 -4.49
N TYR A 38 -15.30 -45.51 -3.56
CA TYR A 38 -14.99 -46.90 -3.82
C TYR A 38 -16.27 -47.66 -3.57
N ASP A 39 -16.86 -48.18 -4.65
CA ASP A 39 -17.44 -49.51 -4.65
C ASP A 39 -17.73 -49.93 -6.10
N THR A 40 -17.48 -51.21 -6.35
CA THR A 40 -17.88 -52.04 -7.51
C THR A 40 -17.22 -51.80 -8.87
N ILE A 41 -16.40 -52.80 -9.25
CA ILE A 41 -16.13 -53.45 -10.56
C ILE A 41 -14.72 -54.04 -10.35
N GLY A 42 -14.41 -55.32 -10.46
CA GLY A 42 -15.00 -56.45 -11.16
C GLY A 42 -13.80 -57.37 -11.45
N SER A 43 -13.91 -58.65 -11.09
CA SER A 43 -12.88 -59.67 -11.32
C SER A 43 -12.36 -59.68 -12.76
N ARG A 44 -11.04 -59.74 -12.93
CA ARG A 44 -10.34 -60.46 -14.02
C ARG A 44 -8.83 -60.56 -13.72
N ASP A 45 -8.40 -61.82 -13.65
CA ASP A 45 -7.14 -62.42 -14.12
C ASP A 45 -5.80 -61.87 -13.63
N LEU A 46 -5.24 -62.60 -12.66
CA LEU A 46 -3.82 -62.65 -12.32
C LEU A 46 -2.99 -63.31 -13.44
N PRO A 47 -1.82 -62.76 -13.78
CA PRO A 47 -0.67 -63.57 -14.18
C PRO A 47 0.24 -63.83 -12.96
N GLN A 48 0.60 -65.10 -12.78
CA GLN A 48 1.62 -65.56 -11.85
C GLN A 48 2.97 -64.90 -12.17
N ALA A 49 3.50 -64.10 -11.24
CA ALA A 49 4.87 -63.65 -11.26
C ALA A 49 5.75 -64.66 -10.51
N THR A 50 6.63 -65.32 -11.26
CA THR A 50 7.69 -66.20 -10.78
C THR A 50 8.65 -65.45 -9.84
N GLY A 51 9.01 -66.12 -8.74
CA GLY A 51 9.89 -65.58 -7.71
C GLY A 51 11.28 -65.24 -8.21
N ILE A 52 11.74 -64.04 -7.87
CA ILE A 52 13.15 -63.67 -7.86
C ILE A 52 13.49 -63.31 -6.41
N SER A 53 14.16 -64.24 -5.73
CA SER A 53 14.75 -64.04 -4.42
C SER A 53 15.99 -63.16 -4.59
N SER A 54 15.87 -61.85 -4.32
CA SER A 54 17.01 -60.95 -4.20
C SER A 54 17.40 -60.81 -2.73
N THR A 55 18.43 -61.54 -2.33
CA THR A 55 19.14 -61.33 -1.07
C THR A 55 19.87 -59.99 -1.11
N ILE A 56 19.32 -58.99 -0.42
CA ILE A 56 19.96 -57.67 -0.26
C ILE A 56 21.11 -57.82 0.76
N PRO A 57 22.37 -57.46 0.41
CA PRO A 57 23.49 -57.59 1.33
C PRO A 57 23.34 -56.62 2.51
N SER A 58 23.30 -57.17 3.73
CA SER A 58 22.98 -56.47 4.99
C SER A 58 24.00 -55.40 5.43
N LYS A 59 25.05 -55.14 4.63
CA LYS A 59 26.09 -54.14 4.95
C LYS A 59 25.74 -52.71 4.53
N ARG A 60 24.69 -52.47 3.73
CA ARG A 60 24.29 -51.11 3.29
C ARG A 60 23.28 -50.38 4.20
N MET A 61 22.63 -51.08 5.14
CA MET A 61 21.68 -50.42 6.06
C MET A 61 22.35 -49.61 7.17
N SER A 62 23.60 -49.92 7.52
CA SER A 62 24.32 -49.22 8.59
C SER A 62 24.69 -47.78 8.21
N THR A 63 25.16 -47.55 6.97
CA THR A 63 25.61 -46.23 6.52
C THR A 63 24.44 -45.23 6.40
N VAL A 64 23.27 -45.70 5.95
CA VAL A 64 22.09 -44.85 5.79
C VAL A 64 21.57 -44.38 7.15
N ALA A 65 21.51 -45.26 8.14
CA ALA A 65 21.09 -44.91 9.50
C ALA A 65 22.03 -43.87 10.15
N THR A 66 23.35 -44.02 9.96
CA THR A 66 24.33 -43.06 10.48
C THR A 66 24.16 -41.67 9.86
N VAL A 67 23.90 -41.58 8.55
CA VAL A 67 23.69 -40.30 7.86
C VAL A 67 22.44 -39.57 8.38
N PHE A 68 21.34 -40.30 8.65
CA PHE A 68 20.13 -39.70 9.21
C PHE A 68 20.34 -39.17 10.64
N ILE A 69 21.10 -39.87 11.48
CA ILE A 69 21.42 -39.41 12.84
C ILE A 69 22.29 -38.15 12.80
N VAL A 70 23.29 -38.09 11.91
CA VAL A 70 24.12 -36.89 11.74
C VAL A 70 23.30 -35.71 11.23
N LEU A 71 22.39 -35.91 10.27
CA LEU A 71 21.52 -34.84 9.80
C LEU A 71 20.56 -34.34 10.88
N ALA A 72 19.96 -35.23 11.66
CA ALA A 72 19.05 -34.86 12.75
C ALA A 72 19.77 -34.04 13.84
N THR A 73 21.02 -34.41 14.18
CA THR A 73 21.82 -33.68 15.18
C THR A 73 22.23 -32.30 14.69
N VAL A 74 22.62 -32.16 13.42
CA VAL A 74 22.95 -30.84 12.82
C VAL A 74 21.73 -29.93 12.77
N VAL A 75 20.57 -30.44 12.35
CA VAL A 75 19.33 -29.65 12.33
C VAL A 75 18.93 -29.23 13.75
N GLY A 76 18.99 -30.15 14.72
CA GLY A 76 18.73 -29.85 16.12
C GLY A 76 19.64 -28.75 16.68
N PHE A 77 20.93 -28.79 16.36
CA PHE A 77 21.91 -27.78 16.77
C PHE A 77 21.60 -26.40 16.18
N ILE A 78 21.23 -26.32 14.90
CA ILE A 78 20.84 -25.06 14.25
C ILE A 78 19.61 -24.44 14.93
N PHE A 79 18.60 -25.25 15.23
CA PHE A 79 17.41 -24.79 15.95
C PHE A 79 17.74 -24.28 17.36
N LEU A 80 18.61 -24.99 18.09
CA LEU A 80 19.04 -24.59 19.43
C LEU A 80 19.82 -23.26 19.40
N CYS A 81 20.76 -23.09 18.47
CA CYS A 81 21.50 -21.85 18.28
C CYS A 81 20.56 -20.68 17.92
N GLY A 82 19.58 -20.91 17.04
CA GLY A 82 18.58 -19.91 16.67
C GLY A 82 17.71 -19.48 17.85
N LEU A 83 17.28 -20.44 18.69
CA LEU A 83 16.51 -20.18 19.90
C LEU A 83 17.32 -19.38 20.93
N LEU A 84 18.57 -19.77 21.18
CA LEU A 84 19.46 -19.06 22.09
C LEU A 84 19.75 -17.63 21.62
N TRP A 85 19.99 -17.43 20.32
CA TRP A 85 20.15 -16.09 19.74
C TRP A 85 18.88 -15.24 19.89
N TYR A 86 17.70 -15.83 19.68
CA TYR A 86 16.42 -15.15 19.86
C TYR A 86 16.20 -14.71 21.32
N ILE A 87 16.47 -15.60 22.28
CA ILE A 87 16.36 -15.30 23.73
C ILE A 87 17.33 -14.17 24.11
N HIS A 88 18.58 -14.26 23.69
CA HIS A 88 19.59 -13.23 23.96
C HIS A 88 19.18 -11.86 23.38
N ARG A 89 18.70 -11.83 22.13
CA ARG A 89 18.23 -10.60 21.48
C ARG A 89 16.99 -9.99 22.15
N ARG A 90 16.11 -10.83 22.71
CA ARG A 90 14.94 -10.37 23.47
C ARG A 90 15.34 -9.80 24.83
N TRP A 91 16.28 -10.43 25.52
CA TRP A 91 16.80 -9.94 26.81
C TRP A 91 17.53 -8.60 26.66
N LYS A 92 18.35 -8.43 25.62
CA LYS A 92 19.05 -7.15 25.36
C LYS A 92 18.09 -5.98 25.15
N ARG A 93 16.91 -6.21 24.55
CA ARG A 93 15.86 -5.19 24.37
C ARG A 93 15.19 -4.75 25.67
N HIS A 94 15.14 -5.61 26.68
CA HIS A 94 14.56 -5.25 27.98
C HIS A 94 15.50 -4.40 28.85
N LYS A 95 16.82 -4.52 28.66
CA LYS A 95 17.82 -3.78 29.45
C LYS A 95 18.10 -2.35 28.94
N SER A 96 17.64 -2.00 27.74
CA SER A 96 17.89 -0.69 27.13
C SER A 96 16.74 0.32 27.30
N SER A 97 15.85 0.15 28.28
CA SER A 97 14.91 1.22 28.65
C SER A 97 15.70 2.39 29.26
N PRO A 98 15.74 3.57 28.62
CA PRO A 98 16.38 4.74 29.20
C PRO A 98 15.59 5.17 30.43
N THR A 99 16.28 5.33 31.56
CA THR A 99 15.75 6.03 32.73
C THR A 99 15.39 7.45 32.29
N ARG A 100 14.09 7.74 32.30
CA ARG A 100 13.51 9.03 31.96
C ARG A 100 13.97 10.08 32.98
N THR A 101 15.02 10.83 32.65
CA THR A 101 15.38 12.06 33.35
C THR A 101 14.21 13.05 33.22
N LYS A 102 13.70 13.50 34.36
CA LYS A 102 12.64 14.51 34.45
C LYS A 102 13.18 15.84 33.92
N ALA A 103 12.83 16.18 32.69
CA ALA A 103 13.07 17.51 32.14
C ALA A 103 12.06 18.52 32.72
N LYS A 104 12.58 19.70 33.05
CA LYS A 104 11.90 20.88 33.61
C LYS A 104 10.86 21.42 32.60
N PRO A 105 9.66 21.84 33.03
CA PRO A 105 8.62 22.30 32.12
C PRO A 105 9.00 23.64 31.49
N SER A 106 9.13 23.64 30.17
CA SER A 106 9.24 24.84 29.33
C SER A 106 7.84 25.40 29.07
N THR A 107 7.59 26.61 29.54
CA THR A 107 6.36 27.37 29.32
C THR A 107 6.33 27.88 27.88
N THR A 108 5.84 27.07 26.94
CA THR A 108 5.44 27.52 25.61
C THR A 108 3.93 27.82 25.64
N PRO A 109 3.48 28.98 25.13
CA PRO A 109 2.05 29.31 25.13
C PRO A 109 1.30 28.36 24.19
N THR A 110 0.58 27.42 24.80
CA THR A 110 -0.37 26.53 24.12
C THR A 110 -1.54 27.35 23.62
N ILE A 111 -1.57 27.63 22.32
CA ILE A 111 -2.80 28.05 21.64
C ILE A 111 -3.80 26.91 21.81
N PRO A 112 -4.99 27.12 22.39
CA PRO A 112 -5.98 26.07 22.53
C PRO A 112 -6.47 25.67 21.15
N VAL A 113 -5.95 24.55 20.63
CA VAL A 113 -6.54 23.83 19.50
C VAL A 113 -7.84 23.24 20.04
N ALA A 114 -8.92 24.03 19.97
CA ALA A 114 -10.25 23.52 20.21
C ALA A 114 -10.48 22.35 19.25
N LEU A 115 -10.57 21.14 19.82
CA LEU A 115 -11.07 19.94 19.16
C LEU A 115 -12.57 20.14 18.86
N VAL A 116 -12.86 21.04 17.92
CA VAL A 116 -14.19 21.14 17.34
C VAL A 116 -14.36 19.90 16.47
N SER A 117 -15.00 18.88 17.04
CA SER A 117 -15.57 17.77 16.27
C SER A 117 -16.28 18.37 15.05
N PRO A 118 -15.99 17.92 13.82
CA PRO A 118 -16.62 18.49 12.65
C PRO A 118 -18.13 18.31 12.78
N LYS A 119 -18.89 19.40 12.99
CA LYS A 119 -20.32 19.41 12.72
C LYS A 119 -20.51 18.76 11.34
N ARG A 120 -21.44 17.79 11.22
CA ARG A 120 -21.80 17.24 9.92
C ARG A 120 -22.01 18.40 8.95
N PRO A 121 -21.44 18.36 7.73
CA PRO A 121 -21.64 19.43 6.78
C PRO A 121 -23.16 19.61 6.58
N PRO A 122 -23.66 20.87 6.52
CA PRO A 122 -25.06 21.10 6.21
C PRO A 122 -25.44 20.39 4.90
N VAL A 123 -26.68 19.91 4.82
CA VAL A 123 -27.14 19.03 3.72
C VAL A 123 -26.92 19.65 2.33
N ASP A 124 -26.98 20.97 2.25
CA ASP A 124 -26.74 21.75 1.02
C ASP A 124 -25.31 21.65 0.52
N GLU A 125 -24.34 21.44 1.42
CA GLU A 125 -22.93 21.28 1.08
C GLU A 125 -22.66 19.99 0.28
N LEU A 126 -23.55 18.99 0.40
CA LEU A 126 -23.45 17.70 -0.29
C LEU A 126 -24.16 17.68 -1.65
N LEU A 127 -24.96 18.70 -1.96
CA LEU A 127 -25.74 18.80 -3.21
C LEU A 127 -24.94 19.47 -4.34
N GLN A 128 -24.07 20.43 -4.01
CA GLN A 128 -23.31 21.17 -5.03
C GLN A 128 -22.02 20.43 -5.45
N CYS A 129 -21.80 20.32 -6.77
CA CYS A 129 -20.55 19.80 -7.31
C CYS A 129 -19.41 20.79 -7.11
N ARG A 130 -18.37 20.39 -6.37
CA ARG A 130 -17.19 21.23 -6.08
C ARG A 130 -15.99 20.97 -6.98
N LYS A 131 -16.18 20.21 -8.07
CA LYS A 131 -15.10 19.86 -8.99
C LYS A 131 -14.35 21.09 -9.53
N PRO A 132 -15.01 22.18 -10.00
CA PRO A 132 -14.30 23.37 -10.49
C PRO A 132 -13.42 24.03 -9.43
N LEU A 133 -13.88 24.06 -8.18
CA LEU A 133 -13.12 24.62 -7.05
C LEU A 133 -11.90 23.74 -6.70
N CYS A 134 -12.03 22.41 -6.83
CA CYS A 134 -10.90 21.49 -6.63
C CYS A 134 -9.87 21.58 -7.76
N GLU A 135 -10.32 21.79 -9.00
CA GLU A 135 -9.42 22.05 -10.14
C GLU A 135 -8.66 23.38 -9.97
N ASP A 136 -9.34 24.44 -9.50
CA ASP A 136 -8.70 25.69 -9.11
C ASP A 136 -7.65 25.47 -8.01
N TYR A 137 -8.00 24.71 -6.98
CA TYR A 137 -7.09 24.38 -5.88
C TYR A 137 -5.81 23.69 -6.37
N ILE A 138 -5.93 22.65 -7.21
CA ILE A 138 -4.76 21.95 -7.76
C ILE A 138 -3.90 22.86 -8.64
N ARG A 139 -4.52 23.73 -9.43
CA ARG A 139 -3.78 24.72 -10.23
C ARG A 139 -2.92 25.61 -9.34
N LYS A 140 -3.41 26.06 -8.18
CA LYS A 140 -2.62 26.88 -7.23
C LYS A 140 -1.50 26.11 -6.54
N LEU A 141 -1.66 24.80 -6.34
CA LEU A 141 -0.57 23.94 -5.85
C LEU A 141 0.57 23.75 -6.87
N SER A 142 0.40 24.20 -8.11
CA SER A 142 1.42 24.11 -9.16
C SER A 142 1.91 22.67 -9.40
N LEU A 143 1.04 21.68 -9.21
CA LEU A 143 1.38 20.27 -9.44
C LEU A 143 1.43 19.97 -10.95
N PRO A 144 2.46 19.24 -11.43
CA PRO A 144 2.56 18.84 -12.83
C PRO A 144 1.30 18.11 -13.33
N LYS A 145 0.75 18.56 -14.47
CA LYS A 145 -0.43 17.94 -15.10
C LYS A 145 -0.20 16.46 -15.44
N GLY A 146 1.05 16.05 -15.66
CA GLY A 146 1.44 14.68 -15.94
C GLY A 146 1.10 13.66 -14.83
N TYR A 147 0.90 14.12 -13.60
CA TYR A 147 0.47 13.27 -12.49
C TYR A 147 -0.98 12.84 -12.57
N PHE A 148 -1.81 13.58 -13.30
CA PHE A 148 -3.25 13.40 -13.30
C PHE A 148 -3.76 12.75 -14.59
N GLY A 149 -4.78 11.91 -14.45
CA GLY A 149 -5.51 11.31 -15.54
C GLY A 149 -6.99 11.65 -15.44
N LYS A 150 -7.42 12.75 -16.08
CA LYS A 150 -8.81 13.27 -16.02
C LYS A 150 -9.91 12.23 -16.23
N LYS A 151 -9.64 11.19 -17.04
CA LYS A 151 -10.56 10.07 -17.28
C LYS A 151 -10.91 9.24 -16.04
N TYR A 152 -10.13 9.38 -14.97
CA TYR A 152 -10.30 8.68 -13.69
C TYR A 152 -10.83 9.59 -12.58
N ASP A 153 -11.11 10.86 -12.87
CA ASP A 153 -11.65 11.79 -11.88
C ASP A 153 -13.07 11.39 -11.50
N LYS A 154 -13.40 11.52 -10.21
CA LYS A 154 -14.73 11.23 -9.68
C LYS A 154 -15.18 12.34 -8.75
N CYS A 155 -16.46 12.68 -8.83
CA CYS A 155 -17.10 13.60 -7.89
C CYS A 155 -18.11 12.79 -7.07
N PHE A 156 -17.94 12.78 -5.75
CA PHE A 156 -18.81 12.05 -4.83
C PHE A 156 -19.87 12.96 -4.17
N CYS A 157 -20.37 13.96 -4.91
CA CYS A 157 -21.57 14.70 -4.48
C CYS A 157 -22.83 13.94 -4.92
N LYS A 158 -23.97 14.26 -4.29
CA LYS A 158 -25.26 13.60 -4.60
C LYS A 158 -25.67 13.74 -6.08
N LYS A 159 -25.27 14.84 -6.75
CA LYS A 159 -25.59 15.11 -8.16
C LYS A 159 -24.74 14.27 -9.12
N CYS A 160 -23.44 14.12 -8.85
CA CYS A 160 -22.51 13.45 -9.77
C CYS A 160 -22.39 11.95 -9.52
N HIS A 161 -22.60 11.51 -8.27
CA HIS A 161 -22.48 10.11 -7.89
C HIS A 161 -23.87 9.51 -7.67
N ASN A 162 -24.41 8.86 -8.70
CA ASN A 162 -25.66 8.13 -8.59
C ASN A 162 -25.40 6.73 -8.00
N ARG A 163 -25.86 6.53 -6.75
CA ARG A 163 -25.70 5.29 -5.98
C ARG A 163 -26.13 4.03 -6.72
N SER A 164 -27.22 4.11 -7.49
CA SER A 164 -27.86 2.94 -8.10
C SER A 164 -26.99 2.21 -9.14
N LYS A 165 -25.94 2.86 -9.68
CA LYS A 165 -25.07 2.26 -10.70
C LYS A 165 -23.68 1.85 -10.19
N THR A 166 -23.26 2.31 -9.00
CA THR A 166 -21.84 2.25 -8.59
C THR A 166 -21.59 1.56 -7.24
N ASP A 167 -22.61 1.45 -6.38
CA ASP A 167 -22.42 1.02 -4.98
C ASP A 167 -22.27 -0.51 -4.81
N ALA A 168 -22.73 -1.31 -5.77
CA ALA A 168 -22.67 -2.77 -5.67
C ALA A 168 -21.25 -3.34 -5.52
N ARG A 169 -20.21 -2.59 -5.91
CA ARG A 169 -18.79 -3.01 -5.79
C ARG A 169 -18.05 -2.40 -4.60
N CYS A 170 -18.63 -1.41 -3.94
CA CYS A 170 -17.92 -0.55 -2.98
C CYS A 170 -18.42 -0.72 -1.54
N GLY A 171 -19.64 -1.24 -1.34
CA GLY A 171 -20.19 -1.48 -0.02
C GLY A 171 -20.24 -0.21 0.85
N ASN A 172 -20.00 -0.38 2.16
CA ASN A 172 -20.05 0.72 3.14
C ASN A 172 -18.98 1.82 2.90
N ASP A 173 -17.87 1.49 2.24
CA ASP A 173 -16.76 2.43 2.00
C ASP A 173 -17.18 3.61 1.11
N CYS A 174 -18.20 3.44 0.26
CA CYS A 174 -18.69 4.51 -0.61
C CYS A 174 -19.46 5.61 0.13
N MET A 175 -20.00 5.32 1.33
CA MET A 175 -20.63 6.35 2.14
C MET A 175 -19.61 7.35 2.70
N GLU A 176 -18.39 6.90 3.00
CA GLU A 176 -17.33 7.77 3.53
C GLU A 176 -16.82 8.79 2.49
N LEU A 177 -17.00 8.49 1.20
CA LEU A 177 -16.55 9.32 0.08
C LEU A 177 -17.46 10.51 -0.21
N HIS A 178 -18.67 10.58 0.37
CA HIS A 178 -19.58 11.69 0.11
C HIS A 178 -18.97 13.07 0.43
N GLY A 179 -19.10 13.99 -0.52
CA GLY A 179 -18.54 15.35 -0.41
C GLY A 179 -17.05 15.45 -0.77
N TRP A 180 -16.40 14.34 -1.16
CA TRP A 180 -15.03 14.35 -1.69
C TRP A 180 -15.03 14.45 -3.23
N ILE A 181 -13.95 15.04 -3.76
CA ILE A 181 -13.59 14.97 -5.17
C ILE A 181 -12.31 14.15 -5.27
N GLN A 182 -12.33 13.10 -6.09
CA GLN A 182 -11.13 12.35 -6.46
C GLN A 182 -10.60 12.87 -7.78
N LEU A 183 -9.34 13.28 -7.78
CA LEU A 183 -8.56 13.48 -8.98
C LEU A 183 -7.72 12.24 -9.21
N GLY A 184 -7.90 11.62 -10.37
CA GLY A 184 -7.25 10.35 -10.69
C GLY A 184 -5.76 10.55 -10.90
N LEU A 185 -4.93 9.79 -10.20
CA LEU A 185 -3.49 9.80 -10.42
C LEU A 185 -3.14 8.82 -11.56
N ARG A 186 -2.06 9.11 -12.27
CA ARG A 186 -1.51 8.28 -13.33
C ARG A 186 -0.29 7.50 -12.81
N PRO A 187 -0.47 6.29 -12.24
CA PRO A 187 0.65 5.41 -11.96
C PRO A 187 1.24 4.83 -13.25
N SER A 188 2.43 4.24 -13.16
CA SER A 188 3.05 3.53 -14.29
C SER A 188 2.14 2.40 -14.79
N GLN A 189 1.83 2.40 -16.09
CA GLN A 189 0.97 1.38 -16.70
C GLN A 189 1.64 0.01 -16.68
N ALA A 190 2.95 -0.06 -16.95
CA ALA A 190 3.70 -1.32 -16.91
C ALA A 190 3.63 -1.96 -15.51
N HIS A 191 3.87 -1.16 -14.47
CA HIS A 191 3.81 -1.60 -13.09
C HIS A 191 2.39 -2.07 -12.69
N THR A 192 1.37 -1.26 -12.99
CA THR A 192 -0.01 -1.57 -12.58
C THR A 192 -0.62 -2.75 -13.31
N LYS A 193 -0.29 -2.95 -14.60
CA LYS A 193 -0.74 -4.11 -15.39
C LYS A 193 -0.02 -5.38 -14.96
N GLY A 194 1.31 -5.34 -14.84
CA GLY A 194 2.12 -6.51 -14.49
C GLY A 194 1.78 -7.09 -13.11
N LEU A 195 1.53 -6.24 -12.11
CA LEU A 195 1.14 -6.66 -10.75
C LEU A 195 -0.38 -6.70 -10.53
N GLN A 196 -1.17 -6.47 -11.59
CA GLN A 196 -2.63 -6.50 -11.54
C GLN A 196 -3.22 -5.63 -10.42
N VAL A 197 -2.60 -4.47 -10.17
CA VAL A 197 -2.80 -3.65 -8.97
C VAL A 197 -4.27 -3.31 -8.75
N PHE A 198 -4.98 -2.92 -9.81
CA PHE A 198 -6.38 -2.53 -9.68
C PHE A 198 -7.34 -3.70 -9.42
N ARG A 199 -6.93 -4.93 -9.74
CA ARG A 199 -7.72 -6.15 -9.53
C ARG A 199 -7.42 -6.78 -8.17
N GLU A 200 -6.16 -6.88 -7.80
CA GLU A 200 -5.72 -7.70 -6.67
C GLU A 200 -5.42 -6.88 -5.41
N TRP A 201 -5.01 -5.61 -5.56
CA TRP A 201 -4.60 -4.82 -4.41
C TRP A 201 -5.79 -4.17 -3.71
N LYS A 202 -5.70 -4.16 -2.38
CA LYS A 202 -6.73 -3.61 -1.51
C LYS A 202 -6.67 -2.09 -1.54
N THR A 203 -7.82 -1.44 -1.39
CA THR A 203 -7.87 0.02 -1.25
C THR A 203 -7.49 0.41 0.17
N SER A 204 -6.64 1.41 0.31
CA SER A 204 -6.34 2.08 1.57
C SER A 204 -6.23 3.58 1.37
N TYR A 205 -6.13 4.33 2.46
CA TYR A 205 -6.12 5.79 2.48
C TYR A 205 -4.97 6.29 3.33
N TYR A 206 -4.36 7.37 2.89
CA TYR A 206 -3.24 8.01 3.57
C TYR A 206 -3.51 9.51 3.69
N GLY A 207 -3.69 9.99 4.92
CA GLY A 207 -3.84 11.41 5.21
C GLY A 207 -2.52 12.15 5.01
N THR A 208 -2.57 13.34 4.41
CA THR A 208 -1.36 14.14 4.19
C THR A 208 -1.67 15.63 4.19
N THR A 209 -0.65 16.45 3.96
CA THR A 209 -0.78 17.90 3.84
C THR A 209 -0.45 18.36 2.43
N PRO A 210 -0.99 19.52 1.99
CA PRO A 210 -0.77 20.01 0.62
C PRO A 210 0.72 20.19 0.29
N ASN A 211 1.51 20.68 1.24
CA ASN A 211 2.95 20.92 1.07
C ASN A 211 3.73 19.63 0.78
N ARG A 212 3.24 18.47 1.25
CA ARG A 212 3.89 17.17 1.05
C ARG A 212 3.51 16.52 -0.28
N LEU A 213 2.46 16.99 -0.94
CA LEU A 213 1.92 16.34 -2.14
C LEU A 213 2.94 16.28 -3.28
N SER A 214 3.69 17.35 -3.57
CA SER A 214 4.68 17.30 -4.65
C SER A 214 5.72 16.21 -4.38
N SER A 215 6.28 16.13 -3.17
CA SER A 215 7.28 15.11 -2.82
C SER A 215 6.73 13.68 -2.95
N ILE A 216 5.49 13.45 -2.51
CA ILE A 216 4.84 12.13 -2.62
C ILE A 216 4.55 11.77 -4.08
N LEU A 217 4.07 12.73 -4.88
CA LEU A 217 3.72 12.50 -6.28
C LEU A 217 4.95 12.33 -7.17
N ASP A 218 6.05 13.02 -6.86
CA ASP A 218 7.33 12.88 -7.56
C ASP A 218 7.95 11.50 -7.27
N SER A 219 8.07 11.13 -5.99
CA SER A 219 8.66 9.84 -5.57
C SER A 219 7.76 8.64 -5.83
N ARG A 220 6.44 8.83 -5.94
CA ARG A 220 5.41 7.78 -6.04
C ARG A 220 5.31 6.87 -4.82
N PHE A 221 5.95 7.22 -3.71
CA PHE A 221 5.93 6.46 -2.47
C PHE A 221 5.42 7.29 -1.31
N ILE A 222 4.85 6.62 -0.31
CA ILE A 222 4.56 7.26 0.97
C ILE A 222 5.90 7.43 1.72
N PRO A 223 6.24 8.66 2.16
CA PRO A 223 7.48 8.92 2.87
C PRO A 223 7.48 8.25 4.24
N LEU A 224 8.67 7.81 4.67
CA LEU A 224 8.94 7.36 6.03
C LEU A 224 9.66 8.46 6.80
N ASP A 225 9.63 8.38 8.12
CA ASP A 225 10.25 9.38 8.98
C ASP A 225 11.77 9.43 8.72
N GLY A 226 12.29 10.66 8.60
CA GLY A 226 13.68 10.93 8.25
C GLY A 226 13.93 11.09 6.76
N ASP A 227 12.97 10.76 5.89
CA ASP A 227 13.10 11.01 4.45
C ASP A 227 13.25 12.51 4.16
N THR A 228 14.14 12.85 3.24
CA THR A 228 14.25 14.22 2.72
C THR A 228 13.18 14.46 1.65
N LEU A 229 12.31 15.44 1.89
CA LEU A 229 11.31 15.90 0.95
C LEU A 229 11.95 16.81 -0.11
N LYS A 230 11.20 17.12 -1.17
CA LYS A 230 11.66 17.96 -2.28
C LYS A 230 12.08 19.37 -1.85
N ASP A 231 11.48 19.88 -0.78
CA ASP A 231 11.83 21.18 -0.18
C ASP A 231 13.05 21.12 0.75
N GLY A 232 13.73 19.97 0.84
CA GLY A 232 14.88 19.74 1.71
C GLY A 232 14.53 19.43 3.16
N THR A 233 13.25 19.52 3.55
CA THR A 233 12.83 19.22 4.93
C THR A 233 12.80 17.71 5.19
N GLN A 234 13.01 17.31 6.45
CA GLN A 234 12.81 15.91 6.84
C GLN A 234 11.35 15.63 7.15
N TYR A 235 10.83 14.56 6.56
CA TYR A 235 9.50 14.07 6.84
C TYR A 235 9.40 13.52 8.26
N LYS A 236 8.32 13.90 8.94
CA LYS A 236 7.90 13.37 10.24
C LYS A 236 6.41 13.07 10.19
N SER A 237 6.06 11.82 10.37
CA SER A 237 4.67 11.35 10.41
C SER A 237 4.01 11.63 11.76
N GLY A 238 4.80 11.68 12.84
CA GLY A 238 4.28 11.71 14.20
C GLY A 238 3.74 10.34 14.66
N HIS A 239 3.96 9.27 13.88
CA HIS A 239 3.66 7.92 14.33
C HIS A 239 4.76 7.39 15.26
N PRO A 240 4.41 6.52 16.24
CA PRO A 240 5.39 5.94 17.15
C PRO A 240 6.46 5.08 16.47
N ASP A 241 6.15 4.54 15.29
CA ASP A 241 7.08 3.71 14.51
C ASP A 241 7.55 4.46 13.25
N PRO A 242 8.74 5.09 13.30
CA PRO A 242 9.26 5.90 12.21
C PRO A 242 9.66 5.06 10.97
N SER A 243 9.81 3.74 11.14
CA SER A 243 10.34 2.85 10.11
C SER A 243 9.26 2.23 9.20
N HIS A 244 8.00 2.62 9.37
CA HIS A 244 6.89 2.05 8.63
C HIS A 244 5.98 3.11 8.03
N CYS A 245 5.44 2.77 6.86
CA CYS A 245 4.34 3.48 6.24
C CYS A 245 3.05 2.97 6.88
N THR A 246 2.23 3.91 7.35
CA THR A 246 0.91 3.63 7.90
C THR A 246 -0.16 4.16 6.96
N THR A 247 -1.06 3.28 6.52
CA THR A 247 -2.30 3.69 5.83
C THR A 247 -3.51 3.12 6.57
N CYS A 248 -4.72 3.52 6.18
CA CYS A 248 -5.95 3.08 6.85
C CYS A 248 -6.95 2.57 5.80
N PRO A 249 -7.71 1.50 6.06
CA PRO A 249 -8.79 1.08 5.17
C PRO A 249 -9.96 2.07 5.16
N SER A 250 -10.11 2.88 6.20
CA SER A 250 -11.18 3.89 6.32
C SER A 250 -10.67 5.28 5.93
N LEU A 251 -11.42 5.93 5.05
CA LEU A 251 -11.20 7.33 4.67
C LEU A 251 -11.52 8.26 5.84
N SER A 252 -12.57 7.96 6.61
CA SER A 252 -12.92 8.78 7.77
C SER A 252 -11.76 8.83 8.76
N HIS A 253 -11.13 7.68 9.04
CA HIS A 253 -9.93 7.60 9.87
C HIS A 253 -8.73 8.34 9.26
N ALA A 254 -8.43 8.13 7.98
CA ALA A 254 -7.32 8.82 7.30
C ALA A 254 -7.52 10.34 7.18
N SER A 255 -8.78 10.82 7.25
CA SER A 255 -9.13 12.24 7.16
C SER A 255 -9.13 12.98 8.49
N GLU A 256 -8.84 12.28 9.60
CA GLU A 256 -8.71 12.89 10.92
C GLU A 256 -7.63 13.97 10.93
N SER A 257 -7.83 15.03 11.72
CA SER A 257 -6.97 16.22 11.72
C SER A 257 -5.50 15.95 12.04
N LYS A 258 -5.20 14.84 12.75
CA LYS A 258 -3.81 14.41 13.02
C LYS A 258 -3.06 13.91 11.78
N PHE A 259 -3.78 13.43 10.76
CA PHE A 259 -3.22 12.87 9.53
C PHE A 259 -3.42 13.81 8.34
N ALA A 260 -4.64 14.32 8.17
CA ALA A 260 -5.02 15.25 7.12
C ALA A 260 -5.32 16.64 7.71
N VAL A 261 -4.24 17.35 8.05
CA VAL A 261 -4.32 18.71 8.63
C VAL A 261 -5.06 19.64 7.66
N ARG A 262 -6.03 20.39 8.19
CA ARG A 262 -6.77 21.37 7.39
C ARG A 262 -5.84 22.51 6.98
N SER A 263 -5.96 22.93 5.73
CA SER A 263 -5.38 24.17 5.22
C SER A 263 -6.49 25.11 4.77
N THR A 264 -6.18 26.39 4.57
CA THR A 264 -7.13 27.36 4.00
C THR A 264 -6.81 27.63 2.53
N PHE A 265 -7.84 27.95 1.77
CA PHE A 265 -7.74 28.25 0.35
C PHE A 265 -8.81 29.27 -0.03
N LYS A 266 -8.38 30.41 -0.59
CA LYS A 266 -9.28 31.36 -1.25
C LYS A 266 -9.53 30.88 -2.67
N ALA A 267 -10.77 30.54 -3.03
CA ALA A 267 -11.11 29.99 -4.33
C ALA A 267 -11.40 31.07 -5.38
N ILE A 268 -11.55 30.66 -6.64
CA ILE A 268 -11.95 31.52 -7.78
C ILE A 268 -13.27 32.26 -7.58
N ASP A 269 -14.17 31.75 -6.74
CA ASP A 269 -15.46 32.39 -6.43
C ASP A 269 -15.34 33.48 -5.34
N GLY A 270 -14.12 33.77 -4.89
CA GLY A 270 -13.82 34.77 -3.86
C GLY A 270 -13.98 34.26 -2.42
N ASN A 271 -14.58 33.09 -2.21
CA ASN A 271 -14.82 32.53 -0.88
C ASN A 271 -13.58 31.81 -0.32
N ASN A 272 -13.50 31.74 1.01
CA ASN A 272 -12.49 30.94 1.69
C ASN A 272 -13.03 29.54 2.03
N TYR A 273 -12.16 28.54 1.90
CA TYR A 273 -12.46 27.14 2.18
C TYR A 273 -11.41 26.53 3.08
N TYR A 274 -11.84 25.69 4.02
CA TYR A 274 -11.00 24.65 4.59
C TYR A 274 -10.81 23.52 3.57
N VAL A 275 -9.56 23.09 3.41
CA VAL A 275 -9.19 21.99 2.52
C VAL A 275 -8.56 20.86 3.31
N ARG A 276 -9.02 19.63 3.04
CA ARG A 276 -8.34 18.40 3.43
C ARG A 276 -7.95 17.60 2.20
N VAL A 277 -6.77 16.99 2.27
CA VAL A 277 -6.23 16.14 1.21
C VAL A 277 -5.91 14.75 1.77
N VAL A 278 -6.32 13.72 1.05
CA VAL A 278 -6.07 12.31 1.37
C VAL A 278 -5.65 11.62 0.07
N LEU A 279 -4.64 10.75 0.13
CA LEU A 279 -4.31 9.88 -0.98
C LEU A 279 -5.11 8.60 -0.87
N GLN A 280 -5.86 8.25 -1.92
CA GLN A 280 -6.36 6.90 -2.11
C GLN A 280 -5.23 6.06 -2.68
N CYS A 281 -4.91 4.98 -1.99
CA CYS A 281 -3.84 4.06 -2.32
C CYS A 281 -4.39 2.68 -2.70
N LYS A 282 -3.57 1.94 -3.43
CA LYS A 282 -3.67 0.49 -3.57
C LYS A 282 -2.54 -0.13 -2.75
N GLN A 283 -2.88 -1.11 -1.94
CA GLN A 283 -1.91 -1.80 -1.09
C GLN A 283 -1.91 -3.30 -1.36
N ARG A 284 -0.72 -3.87 -1.59
CA ARG A 284 -0.54 -5.28 -1.94
C ARG A 284 -1.03 -6.17 -0.79
N PRO A 285 -1.89 -7.18 -1.04
CA PRO A 285 -2.28 -8.12 0.01
C PRO A 285 -1.06 -8.86 0.56
N GLY A 286 -1.03 -9.10 1.87
CA GLY A 286 0.08 -9.80 2.54
C GLY A 286 1.32 -8.93 2.81
N SER A 287 1.38 -7.70 2.31
CA SER A 287 2.52 -6.79 2.52
C SER A 287 2.45 -5.95 3.79
N PHE A 288 1.40 -6.11 4.60
CA PHE A 288 1.14 -5.25 5.75
C PHE A 288 0.62 -6.02 6.94
N VAL A 289 0.93 -5.47 8.12
CA VAL A 289 0.37 -5.92 9.39
C VAL A 289 -0.82 -5.04 9.73
N VAL A 290 -1.91 -5.67 10.15
CA VAL A 290 -3.10 -4.97 10.63
C VAL A 290 -2.92 -4.64 12.11
N LYS A 291 -2.83 -3.36 12.43
CA LYS A 291 -2.85 -2.86 13.81
C LYS A 291 -4.25 -2.33 14.11
N ARG A 292 -4.80 -2.74 15.26
CA ARG A 292 -6.07 -2.21 15.78
C ARG A 292 -5.76 -1.41 17.04
N ASP A 293 -6.37 -0.25 17.16
CA ASP A 293 -6.36 0.48 18.42
C ASP A 293 -7.29 -0.24 19.41
N MET A 294 -6.73 -0.73 20.52
CA MET A 294 -7.49 -1.44 21.55
C MET A 294 -8.53 -0.54 22.23
N ASN A 295 -8.28 0.78 22.25
CA ASN A 295 -9.16 1.75 22.89
C ASN A 295 -10.25 2.28 21.95
N SER A 296 -10.13 2.01 20.65
CA SER A 296 -11.14 2.39 19.67
C SER A 296 -11.27 1.28 18.63
N PHE A 297 -12.21 0.35 18.87
CA PHE A 297 -12.51 -0.82 18.04
C PHE A 297 -12.75 -0.52 16.53
N GLN A 298 -12.84 0.76 16.16
CA GLN A 298 -13.07 1.23 14.80
C GLN A 298 -11.80 1.75 14.08
N ARG A 299 -10.67 1.90 14.78
CA ARG A 299 -9.44 2.42 14.18
C ARG A 299 -8.49 1.30 13.79
N ILE A 300 -8.49 1.00 12.50
CA ILE A 300 -7.61 0.01 11.88
C ILE A 300 -6.53 0.76 11.08
N GLU A 301 -5.29 0.37 11.31
CA GLU A 301 -4.11 0.85 10.58
C GLU A 301 -3.44 -0.34 9.88
N TRP A 302 -2.98 -0.13 8.65
CA TRP A 302 -2.20 -1.07 7.85
C TRP A 302 -0.76 -0.56 7.80
N ILE A 303 0.14 -1.33 8.38
CA ILE A 303 1.53 -0.92 8.63
C ILE A 303 2.45 -1.78 7.78
N THR A 304 3.35 -1.16 7.02
CA THR A 304 4.33 -1.87 6.19
C THR A 304 5.69 -1.16 6.15
N LYS A 305 6.77 -1.92 6.02
CA LYS A 305 8.11 -1.40 5.72
C LYS A 305 8.37 -1.28 4.22
N GLU A 306 7.58 -1.97 3.40
CA GLU A 306 7.80 -2.11 1.97
C GLU A 306 7.06 -1.02 1.21
N ARG A 307 7.68 0.15 1.01
CA ARG A 307 7.04 1.31 0.36
C ARG A 307 6.46 1.00 -1.02
N SER A 308 7.12 0.13 -1.79
CA SER A 308 6.69 -0.28 -3.13
C SER A 308 5.36 -1.04 -3.14
N THR A 309 4.89 -1.49 -1.99
CA THR A 309 3.61 -2.19 -1.83
C THR A 309 2.43 -1.26 -1.57
N VAL A 310 2.66 0.05 -1.49
CA VAL A 310 1.63 1.08 -1.36
C VAL A 310 1.74 2.04 -2.55
N LEU A 311 0.73 2.03 -3.42
CA LEU A 311 0.70 2.83 -4.63
C LEU A 311 -0.41 3.88 -4.56
N PRO A 312 -0.10 5.19 -4.52
CA PRO A 312 -1.10 6.24 -4.66
C PRO A 312 -1.76 6.20 -6.04
N VAL A 313 -3.10 6.15 -6.07
CA VAL A 313 -3.90 6.06 -7.31
C VAL A 313 -4.95 7.16 -7.45
N GLY A 314 -5.24 7.89 -6.37
CA GLY A 314 -6.16 9.03 -6.41
C GLY A 314 -5.81 10.07 -5.35
N LEU A 315 -6.03 11.34 -5.67
CA LEU A 315 -5.97 12.44 -4.73
C LEU A 315 -7.40 12.85 -4.37
N LEU A 316 -7.82 12.56 -3.14
CA LEU A 316 -9.10 12.95 -2.58
C LEU A 316 -8.98 14.32 -1.93
N ILE A 317 -9.88 15.23 -2.34
CA ILE A 317 -9.94 16.61 -1.85
C ILE A 317 -11.33 16.84 -1.29
N ARG A 318 -11.40 17.38 -0.07
CA ARG A 318 -12.63 17.88 0.51
C ARG A 318 -12.47 19.36 0.82
N LEU A 319 -13.36 20.14 0.24
CA LEU A 319 -13.52 21.56 0.54
C LEU A 319 -14.66 21.71 1.55
N GLN A 320 -14.54 22.64 2.48
CA GLN A 320 -15.60 23.07 3.39
C GLN A 320 -15.58 24.59 3.44
N LYS A 321 -16.70 25.27 3.15
CA LYS A 321 -16.74 26.75 3.14
C LYS A 321 -16.51 27.27 4.57
N ILE A 322 -15.75 28.35 4.71
CA ILE A 322 -15.48 29.02 6.00
C ILE A 322 -16.64 29.95 6.36
#